data_AF-A0A933TSM9-F1
#
_entry.id   AF-A0A933TSM9-F1
#
_cell.length_a   1.000
_cell.length_b   1.000
_cell.length_c   1.000
_cell.angle_alpha   90.00
_cell.angle_beta   90.00
_cell.angle_gamma   90.00
#
_symmetry.space_group_name_H-M   'P 1'
#
loop_
_entity.id
_entity.type
_entity.pdbx_description
1 polymer ?
#
loop_
_entity_poly.entity_id
_entity_poly.type
_entity_poly.pdbx_seq_one_letter_code
_entity_poly.pdbx_strand_id
1 'polypeptide(L)'
;MRRLRFIALLLLACLCGVVQAEPHRATRLGNPATRFAEPLSTPDDLRRTLAREDLRADVAAILRMSGYLGSLQDFQAALARAEIREVSYPVGARLPAMSTRIQGKAALLHEVLWAGEAPLPAYEFLVESGDRVYRVVTPKACSNFWVEEQQRPRLSLSCDAPEEGLVARPVTLCHRIANTGNAPAAGAALTTLVPAGMELVDPATPAPTDRVTWTLPPVAPGAEQSACATFRPIRAGLASFTTQTSGGLPAATPCTTRIRGIPAVLLEVIDLRDPVPVGQDVVYEIRVLNQGSETLRTLRVHATLEDGQTFLAATGPTPMQRNGAVLASKPLASLEPKQEAVWRITVRADKAADVRFKVDLLAEPFKRPVSETEATLQY
;
A
#
# COMPACT_ATOMS: atom_id res chain seq x y z
N MET A 1 11.51 -73.12 55.57
CA MET A 1 10.07 -73.09 55.23
C MET A 1 9.62 -71.64 55.10
N ARG A 2 9.23 -71.29 53.87
CA ARG A 2 8.43 -70.13 53.37
C ARG A 2 7.86 -69.13 54.38
N ARG A 3 7.99 -67.83 54.07
CA ARG A 3 6.86 -66.98 53.61
C ARG A 3 7.38 -65.62 53.09
N LEU A 4 7.38 -65.51 51.76
CA LEU A 4 7.50 -64.28 50.99
C LEU A 4 6.22 -63.45 51.23
N ARG A 5 6.32 -62.22 51.76
CA ARG A 5 5.19 -61.29 51.87
C ARG A 5 5.16 -60.40 50.63
N PHE A 6 4.24 -60.69 49.73
CA PHE A 6 3.86 -59.81 48.62
C PHE A 6 3.17 -58.57 49.20
N ILE A 7 3.75 -57.39 48.99
CA ILE A 7 3.10 -56.09 49.23
C ILE A 7 2.36 -55.76 47.93
N ALA A 8 1.02 -55.81 47.97
CA ALA A 8 0.18 -55.35 46.88
C ALA A 8 0.10 -53.81 46.92
N LEU A 9 0.68 -53.15 45.91
CA LEU A 9 0.59 -51.72 45.70
C LEU A 9 -0.79 -51.42 45.09
N LEU A 10 -1.72 -50.85 45.86
CA LEU A 10 -3.00 -50.35 45.36
C LEU A 10 -2.75 -49.00 44.66
N LEU A 11 -2.63 -49.02 43.33
CA LEU A 11 -2.64 -47.83 42.48
C LEU A 11 -4.06 -47.26 42.45
N LEU A 12 -4.30 -46.23 43.25
CA LEU A 12 -5.53 -45.43 43.19
C LEU A 12 -5.43 -44.51 41.96
N ALA A 13 -5.99 -44.97 40.84
CA ALA A 13 -6.13 -44.15 39.62
C ALA A 13 -7.16 -43.04 39.88
N CYS A 14 -6.69 -41.85 40.24
CA CYS A 14 -7.50 -40.65 40.34
C CYS A 14 -7.82 -40.16 38.92
N LEU A 15 -8.90 -40.69 38.34
CA LEU A 15 -9.54 -40.13 37.15
C LEU A 15 -10.09 -38.75 37.52
N CYS A 16 -9.29 -37.70 37.31
CA CYS A 16 -9.80 -36.34 37.18
C CYS A 16 -10.62 -36.27 35.89
N GLY A 17 -11.86 -36.77 35.95
CA GLY A 17 -12.87 -36.44 34.97
C GLY A 17 -13.03 -34.93 34.98
N VAL A 18 -12.80 -34.29 33.84
CA VAL A 18 -13.17 -32.90 33.63
C VAL A 18 -14.70 -32.86 33.77
N VAL A 19 -15.21 -32.38 34.90
CA VAL A 19 -16.64 -32.11 35.07
C VAL A 19 -16.97 -30.99 34.09
N GLN A 20 -17.43 -31.35 32.90
CA GLN A 20 -18.07 -30.40 32.01
C GLN A 20 -19.39 -30.03 32.66
N ALA A 21 -19.52 -28.78 33.11
CA ALA A 21 -20.78 -28.27 33.63
C ALA A 21 -21.86 -28.45 32.54
N GLU A 22 -22.96 -29.13 32.88
CA GLU A 22 -24.05 -29.32 31.95
C GLU A 22 -24.60 -27.95 31.48
N PRO A 23 -24.87 -27.77 30.18
CA PRO A 23 -25.41 -26.52 29.66
C PRO A 23 -26.74 -26.20 30.32
N HIS A 24 -26.99 -24.92 30.63
CA HIS A 24 -28.25 -24.53 31.25
C HIS A 24 -29.41 -24.77 30.28
N ARG A 25 -30.31 -25.68 30.63
CA ARG A 25 -31.43 -26.08 29.75
C ARG A 25 -32.66 -25.21 30.01
N ALA A 26 -32.96 -24.30 29.09
CA ALA A 26 -34.15 -23.46 29.14
C ALA A 26 -35.29 -24.07 28.31
N THR A 27 -36.39 -24.47 28.96
CA THR A 27 -37.59 -25.03 28.31
C THR A 27 -38.74 -24.03 28.18
N ARG A 28 -38.70 -22.94 28.96
CA ARG A 28 -39.69 -21.86 28.96
C ARG A 28 -39.02 -20.55 29.37
N LEU A 29 -39.42 -19.44 28.75
CA LEU A 29 -38.99 -18.09 29.11
C LEU A 29 -40.20 -17.22 29.53
N GLY A 30 -39.91 -16.11 30.20
CA GLY A 30 -40.90 -15.12 30.60
C GLY A 30 -41.38 -15.21 32.05
N ASN A 31 -40.81 -16.11 32.86
CA ASN A 31 -41.12 -16.16 34.30
C ASN A 31 -40.76 -14.81 34.97
N PRO A 32 -41.70 -14.14 35.66
CA PRO A 32 -41.44 -12.87 36.32
C PRO A 32 -40.27 -12.87 37.31
N ALA A 33 -39.96 -14.02 37.92
CA ALA A 33 -38.85 -14.14 38.87
C ALA A 33 -37.47 -14.13 38.20
N THR A 34 -37.38 -14.49 36.91
CA THR A 34 -36.10 -14.68 36.20
C THR A 34 -35.95 -13.82 34.95
N ARG A 35 -37.02 -13.18 34.47
CA ARG A 35 -36.98 -12.26 33.34
C ARG A 35 -36.30 -10.95 33.72
N PHE A 36 -35.60 -10.36 32.76
CA PHE A 36 -34.91 -9.09 32.95
C PHE A 36 -35.91 -7.93 32.98
N ALA A 37 -36.91 -7.98 32.09
CA ALA A 37 -38.02 -7.03 32.01
C ALA A 37 -39.27 -7.67 31.36
N GLU A 38 -40.32 -6.88 31.13
CA GLU A 38 -41.54 -7.31 30.42
C GLU A 38 -41.25 -7.81 28.99
N PRO A 39 -42.09 -8.69 28.42
CA PRO A 39 -41.94 -9.14 27.04
C PRO A 39 -41.98 -8.00 26.01
N LEU A 40 -41.29 -8.18 24.89
CA LEU A 40 -41.13 -7.22 23.80
C LEU A 40 -42.05 -7.58 22.63
N SER A 41 -42.76 -6.60 22.08
CA SER A 41 -43.58 -6.77 20.87
C SER A 41 -43.00 -6.05 19.66
N THR A 42 -42.24 -4.98 19.88
CA THR A 42 -41.67 -4.13 18.83
C THR A 42 -40.20 -3.80 19.12
N PRO A 43 -39.43 -3.43 18.08
CA PRO A 43 -38.09 -2.85 18.26
C PRO A 43 -38.02 -1.69 19.24
N ASP A 44 -39.03 -0.82 19.27
CA ASP A 44 -39.04 0.34 20.18
C ASP A 44 -39.30 -0.07 21.63
N ASP A 45 -39.96 -1.20 21.89
CA ASP A 45 -40.04 -1.78 23.23
C ASP A 45 -38.64 -2.14 23.74
N LEU A 46 -37.79 -2.72 22.88
CA LEU A 46 -36.41 -3.05 23.24
C LEU A 46 -35.63 -1.79 23.59
N ARG A 47 -35.71 -0.76 22.72
CA ARG A 47 -35.02 0.52 22.95
C ARG A 47 -35.43 1.14 24.28
N ARG A 48 -36.74 1.28 24.52
CA ARG A 48 -37.26 1.82 25.78
C ARG A 48 -36.81 0.98 26.97
N THR A 49 -36.90 -0.34 26.86
CA THR A 49 -36.58 -1.26 27.96
C THR A 49 -35.12 -1.16 28.38
N LEU A 50 -34.18 -1.26 27.44
CA LEU A 50 -32.75 -1.22 27.78
C LEU A 50 -32.23 0.20 28.06
N ALA A 51 -33.00 1.25 27.74
CA ALA A 51 -32.68 2.65 28.06
C ALA A 51 -33.26 3.12 29.40
N ARG A 52 -34.05 2.28 30.09
CA ARG A 52 -34.66 2.61 31.39
C ARG A 52 -33.61 2.90 32.45
N GLU A 53 -33.76 4.03 33.14
CA GLU A 53 -32.81 4.46 34.16
C GLU A 53 -32.76 3.49 35.36
N ASP A 54 -33.90 2.89 35.74
CA ASP A 54 -33.95 1.90 36.82
C ASP A 54 -33.26 0.57 36.47
N LEU A 55 -33.08 0.27 35.18
CA LEU A 55 -32.35 -0.91 34.70
C LEU A 55 -30.89 -0.61 34.35
N ARG A 56 -30.45 0.65 34.40
CA ARG A 56 -29.12 1.08 33.92
C ARG A 56 -27.98 0.29 34.57
N ALA A 57 -28.03 0.10 35.89
CA ALA A 57 -27.02 -0.63 36.64
C ALA A 57 -26.99 -2.13 36.26
N ASP A 58 -28.17 -2.75 36.11
CA ASP A 58 -28.31 -4.13 35.70
C ASP A 58 -27.83 -4.33 34.25
N VAL A 59 -28.17 -3.41 33.34
CA VAL A 59 -27.69 -3.43 31.95
C VAL A 59 -26.17 -3.37 31.92
N ALA A 60 -25.56 -2.42 32.62
CA ALA A 60 -24.11 -2.31 32.72
C ALA A 60 -23.47 -3.58 33.32
N ALA A 61 -24.11 -4.21 34.31
CA ALA A 61 -23.65 -5.46 34.89
C ALA A 61 -23.68 -6.61 33.88
N ILE A 62 -24.78 -6.77 33.12
CA ILE A 62 -24.88 -7.79 32.07
C ILE A 62 -23.85 -7.54 30.97
N LEU A 63 -23.67 -6.30 30.50
CA LEU A 63 -22.63 -5.97 29.51
C LEU A 63 -21.25 -6.46 29.96
N ARG A 64 -20.87 -6.13 31.20
CA ARG A 64 -19.59 -6.56 31.79
C ARG A 64 -19.49 -8.08 31.91
N MET A 65 -20.55 -8.75 32.38
CA MET A 65 -20.57 -10.22 32.49
C MET A 65 -20.51 -10.91 31.12
N SER A 66 -21.06 -10.28 30.08
CA SER A 66 -20.99 -10.75 28.69
C SER A 66 -19.64 -10.48 28.02
N GLY A 67 -18.69 -9.84 28.69
CA GLY A 67 -17.38 -9.51 28.13
C GLY A 67 -17.37 -8.29 27.19
N TYR A 68 -18.37 -7.42 27.28
CA TYR A 68 -18.36 -6.14 26.55
C TYR A 68 -17.24 -5.24 27.09
N LEU A 69 -16.30 -4.89 26.22
CA LEU A 69 -15.17 -4.00 26.54
C LEU A 69 -15.37 -2.56 26.03
N GLY A 70 -16.50 -2.30 25.35
CA GLY A 70 -16.86 -0.97 24.88
C GLY A 70 -17.38 -0.05 25.99
N SER A 71 -17.70 1.19 25.62
CA SER A 71 -18.26 2.16 26.57
C SER A 71 -19.77 2.04 26.71
N LEU A 72 -20.31 2.31 27.90
CA LEU A 72 -21.77 2.34 28.10
C LEU A 72 -22.44 3.43 27.22
N GLN A 73 -21.72 4.51 26.93
CA GLN A 73 -22.19 5.58 26.05
C GLN A 73 -22.41 5.09 24.62
N ASP A 74 -21.46 4.32 24.06
CA ASP A 74 -21.58 3.75 22.72
C ASP A 74 -22.74 2.76 22.64
N PHE A 75 -22.90 1.92 23.67
CA PHE A 75 -24.04 1.03 23.78
C PHE A 75 -25.37 1.79 23.76
N GLN A 76 -25.51 2.86 24.55
CA GLN A 76 -26.72 3.68 24.60
C GLN A 76 -26.99 4.39 23.27
N ALA A 77 -25.94 4.92 22.63
CA ALA A 77 -26.05 5.58 21.33
C ALA A 77 -26.49 4.58 20.23
N ALA A 78 -25.91 3.39 20.20
CA ALA A 78 -26.29 2.32 19.29
C ALA A 78 -27.74 1.84 19.57
N LEU A 79 -28.10 1.61 20.83
CA LEU A 79 -29.47 1.24 21.21
C LEU A 79 -30.50 2.27 20.75
N ALA A 80 -30.16 3.56 20.69
CA ALA A 80 -31.07 4.61 20.23
C ALA A 80 -31.22 4.68 18.69
N ARG A 81 -30.20 4.26 17.92
CA ARG A 81 -30.11 4.54 16.47
C ARG A 81 -29.99 3.32 15.57
N ALA A 82 -29.41 2.22 16.06
CA ALA A 82 -29.13 1.04 15.26
C ALA A 82 -30.42 0.41 14.72
N GLU A 83 -30.38 -0.16 13.53
CA GLU A 83 -31.46 -1.00 13.04
C GLU A 83 -31.58 -2.24 13.93
N ILE A 84 -32.78 -2.49 14.45
CA ILE A 84 -33.07 -3.67 15.26
C ILE A 84 -33.80 -4.66 14.37
N ARG A 85 -33.21 -5.85 14.21
CA ARG A 85 -33.73 -6.91 13.35
C ARG A 85 -34.36 -8.01 14.19
N GLU A 86 -35.34 -8.69 13.60
CA GLU A 86 -35.91 -9.89 14.19
C GLU A 86 -35.08 -11.12 13.79
N VAL A 87 -34.80 -11.97 14.77
CA VAL A 87 -34.16 -13.27 14.56
C VAL A 87 -34.92 -14.35 15.32
N SER A 88 -34.77 -15.60 14.88
CA SER A 88 -35.40 -16.75 15.52
C SER A 88 -34.39 -17.87 15.68
N TYR A 89 -34.29 -18.40 16.90
CA TYR A 89 -33.38 -19.51 17.21
C TYR A 89 -34.17 -20.82 17.22
N PRO A 90 -33.77 -21.85 16.46
CA PRO A 90 -34.48 -23.12 16.44
C PRO A 90 -34.41 -23.83 17.80
N VAL A 91 -35.38 -24.71 18.07
CA VAL A 91 -35.30 -25.64 19.20
C VAL A 91 -34.02 -26.47 19.06
N GLY A 92 -33.28 -26.61 20.15
CA GLY A 92 -31.95 -27.23 20.20
C GLY A 92 -30.80 -26.25 20.00
N ALA A 93 -31.06 -24.97 19.70
CA ALA A 93 -30.00 -23.97 19.59
C ALA A 93 -29.22 -23.81 20.90
N ARG A 94 -27.90 -23.67 20.79
CA ARG A 94 -27.02 -23.31 21.91
C ARG A 94 -26.74 -21.81 21.84
N LEU A 95 -27.22 -21.08 22.84
CA LEU A 95 -27.00 -19.65 22.98
C LEU A 95 -25.75 -19.44 23.85
N PRO A 96 -24.82 -18.55 23.45
CA PRO A 96 -23.57 -18.40 24.17
C PRO A 96 -23.79 -17.85 25.58
N ALA A 97 -24.81 -17.01 25.76
CA ALA A 97 -25.24 -16.56 27.06
C ALA A 97 -26.72 -16.11 27.04
N MET A 98 -27.26 -15.88 28.23
CA MET A 98 -28.56 -15.21 28.42
C MET A 98 -28.60 -14.59 29.80
N SER A 99 -28.91 -13.30 29.90
CA SER A 99 -29.12 -12.70 31.22
C SER A 99 -30.30 -13.34 31.94
N THR A 100 -30.35 -13.21 33.25
CA THR A 100 -31.45 -13.69 34.10
C THR A 100 -31.45 -12.90 35.41
N ARG A 101 -32.47 -13.12 36.23
CA ARG A 101 -32.50 -12.69 37.63
C ARG A 101 -32.37 -13.88 38.57
N ILE A 102 -31.45 -13.79 39.52
CA ILE A 102 -31.28 -14.74 40.62
C ILE A 102 -31.44 -13.94 41.92
N GLN A 103 -32.49 -14.23 42.68
CA GLN A 103 -32.83 -13.50 43.90
C GLN A 103 -32.91 -11.97 43.67
N GLY A 104 -33.51 -11.57 42.55
CA GLY A 104 -33.67 -10.17 42.15
C GLY A 104 -32.43 -9.53 41.52
N LYS A 105 -31.24 -10.13 41.62
CA LYS A 105 -29.99 -9.60 41.06
C LYS A 105 -29.76 -10.06 39.62
N ALA A 106 -29.23 -9.17 38.78
CA ALA A 106 -28.81 -9.53 37.43
C ALA A 106 -27.68 -10.58 37.46
N ALA A 107 -27.85 -11.63 36.67
CA ALA A 107 -26.86 -12.70 36.47
C ALA A 107 -26.80 -13.08 34.99
N LEU A 108 -25.75 -13.79 34.59
CA LEU A 108 -25.56 -14.28 33.22
C LEU A 108 -25.42 -15.80 33.23
N LEU A 109 -26.28 -16.47 32.50
CA LEU A 109 -26.16 -17.90 32.21
C LEU A 109 -25.31 -18.04 30.94
N HIS A 110 -24.40 -19.00 30.91
CA HIS A 110 -23.57 -19.33 29.74
C HIS A 110 -23.99 -20.67 29.15
N GLU A 111 -23.75 -20.86 27.85
CA GLU A 111 -24.03 -22.12 27.15
C GLU A 111 -25.48 -22.60 27.35
N VAL A 112 -26.44 -21.72 27.07
CA VAL A 112 -27.87 -21.99 27.29
C VAL A 112 -28.40 -22.83 26.13
N LEU A 113 -28.84 -24.06 26.42
CA LEU A 113 -29.56 -24.88 25.46
C LEU A 113 -31.04 -24.46 25.43
N TRP A 114 -31.50 -24.00 24.28
CA TRP A 114 -32.92 -23.75 24.05
C TRP A 114 -33.64 -25.08 23.79
N ALA A 115 -34.44 -25.53 24.76
CA ALA A 115 -35.21 -26.78 24.72
C ALA A 115 -36.72 -26.54 24.86
N GLY A 116 -37.19 -25.39 24.36
CA GLY A 116 -38.61 -25.07 24.31
C GLY A 116 -39.37 -25.84 23.22
N GLU A 117 -40.67 -25.64 23.15
CA GLU A 117 -41.56 -26.33 22.20
C GLU A 117 -41.59 -25.68 20.81
N ALA A 118 -41.11 -24.45 20.69
CA ALA A 118 -41.10 -23.68 19.44
C ALA A 118 -39.79 -22.86 19.30
N PRO A 119 -39.44 -22.40 18.09
CA PRO A 119 -38.32 -21.49 17.90
C PRO A 119 -38.44 -20.25 18.79
N LEU A 120 -37.30 -19.76 19.29
CA LEU A 120 -37.21 -18.62 20.18
C LEU A 120 -37.12 -17.31 19.37
N PRO A 121 -38.17 -16.47 19.33
CA PRO A 121 -38.08 -15.16 18.72
C PRO A 121 -37.25 -14.21 19.58
N ALA A 122 -36.36 -13.46 18.94
CA ALA A 122 -35.50 -12.47 19.57
C ALA A 122 -35.32 -11.24 18.66
N TYR A 123 -34.87 -10.15 19.27
CA TYR A 123 -34.36 -8.99 18.56
C TYR A 123 -32.84 -8.99 18.61
N GLU A 124 -32.20 -8.45 17.59
CA GLU A 124 -30.77 -8.16 17.61
C GLU A 124 -30.43 -6.80 17.01
N PHE A 125 -29.33 -6.22 17.47
CA PHE A 125 -28.71 -5.03 16.87
C PHE A 125 -27.20 -5.05 17.09
N LEU A 126 -26.50 -4.21 16.33
CA LEU A 126 -25.05 -4.06 16.45
C LEU A 126 -24.68 -2.82 17.25
N VAL A 127 -23.60 -2.93 18.03
CA VAL A 127 -22.98 -1.85 18.78
C VAL A 127 -21.53 -1.75 18.34
N GLU A 128 -21.15 -0.60 17.80
CA GLU A 128 -19.74 -0.29 17.49
C GLU A 128 -19.16 0.52 18.65
N SER A 129 -17.99 0.13 19.15
CA SER A 129 -17.26 0.86 20.19
C SER A 129 -15.76 0.71 19.92
N GLY A 130 -15.13 1.81 19.49
CA GLY A 130 -13.75 1.78 19.00
C GLY A 130 -13.62 0.95 17.72
N ASP A 131 -12.71 -0.03 17.73
CA ASP A 131 -12.46 -0.99 16.65
C ASP A 131 -13.30 -2.28 16.76
N ARG A 132 -14.13 -2.38 17.82
CA ARG A 132 -14.93 -3.57 18.11
C ARG A 132 -16.37 -3.39 17.69
N VAL A 133 -16.94 -4.49 17.21
CA VAL A 133 -18.37 -4.59 16.90
C VAL A 133 -18.94 -5.68 17.76
N TYR A 134 -20.02 -5.38 18.46
CA TYR A 134 -20.74 -6.31 19.30
C TYR A 134 -22.13 -6.54 18.73
N ARG A 135 -22.64 -7.76 18.87
CA ARG A 135 -24.03 -8.10 18.60
C ARG A 135 -24.74 -8.25 19.93
N VAL A 136 -25.87 -7.56 20.07
CA VAL A 136 -26.75 -7.65 21.23
C VAL A 136 -27.95 -8.47 20.80
N VAL A 137 -28.30 -9.50 21.56
CA VAL A 137 -29.46 -10.34 21.26
C VAL A 137 -30.38 -10.37 22.47
N THR A 138 -31.68 -10.16 22.24
CA THR A 138 -32.70 -10.06 23.29
C THR A 138 -33.93 -10.89 22.95
N PRO A 139 -34.10 -12.08 23.54
CA PRO A 139 -35.34 -12.85 23.44
C PRO A 139 -36.59 -12.07 23.83
N LYS A 140 -37.60 -12.10 22.95
CA LYS A 140 -38.82 -11.29 23.10
C LYS A 140 -39.61 -11.64 24.35
N ALA A 141 -39.63 -12.92 24.75
CA ALA A 141 -40.48 -13.40 25.84
C ALA A 141 -40.05 -12.94 27.25
N CYS A 142 -38.80 -12.50 27.44
CA CYS A 142 -38.29 -12.19 28.78
C CYS A 142 -37.40 -10.94 28.87
N SER A 143 -37.09 -10.30 27.73
CA SER A 143 -36.15 -9.18 27.68
C SER A 143 -34.77 -9.46 28.26
N ASN A 144 -34.46 -10.73 28.55
CA ASN A 144 -33.11 -11.15 28.85
C ASN A 144 -32.26 -10.86 27.63
N PHE A 145 -30.98 -10.58 27.82
CA PHE A 145 -30.09 -10.27 26.72
C PHE A 145 -28.68 -10.72 27.02
N TRP A 146 -27.87 -10.79 25.98
CA TRP A 146 -26.43 -10.90 26.10
C TRP A 146 -25.78 -10.08 25.00
N VAL A 147 -24.47 -9.91 25.13
CA VAL A 147 -23.66 -9.26 24.14
C VAL A 147 -22.52 -10.18 23.75
N GLU A 148 -22.21 -10.24 22.47
CA GLU A 148 -21.11 -11.04 21.95
C GLU A 148 -20.28 -10.22 20.97
N GLU A 149 -18.97 -10.28 21.11
CA GLU A 149 -18.07 -9.61 20.18
C GLU A 149 -18.08 -10.34 18.84
N GLN A 150 -18.28 -9.57 17.76
CA GLN A 150 -18.24 -10.09 16.41
C GLN A 150 -16.78 -10.28 15.98
N GLN A 151 -16.49 -11.50 15.53
CA GLN A 151 -15.21 -11.85 14.95
C GLN A 151 -15.13 -11.26 13.53
N ARG A 152 -14.27 -10.28 13.31
CA ARG A 152 -14.08 -9.59 12.04
C ARG A 152 -12.60 -9.45 11.70
N PRO A 153 -12.16 -9.96 10.54
CA PRO A 153 -10.83 -9.67 10.05
C PRO A 153 -10.77 -8.22 9.57
N ARG A 154 -9.62 -7.57 9.75
CA ARG A 154 -9.38 -6.22 9.22
C ARG A 154 -7.94 -6.09 8.78
N LEU A 155 -7.73 -5.86 7.49
CA LEU A 155 -6.40 -5.64 6.96
C LEU A 155 -6.05 -4.15 6.96
N SER A 156 -4.80 -3.87 7.26
CA SER A 156 -4.16 -2.57 7.00
C SER A 156 -2.96 -2.81 6.09
N LEU A 157 -2.67 -1.83 5.24
CA LEU A 157 -1.55 -1.87 4.31
C LEU A 157 -0.65 -0.67 4.57
N SER A 158 0.65 -0.90 4.47
CA SER A 158 1.63 0.17 4.29
C SER A 158 2.55 -0.20 3.14
N CYS A 159 3.10 0.83 2.50
CA CYS A 159 4.01 0.69 1.38
C CYS A 159 5.37 1.27 1.75
N ASP A 160 6.40 0.47 1.52
CA ASP A 160 7.80 0.84 1.61
C ASP A 160 8.38 0.87 0.18
N ALA A 161 8.81 2.05 -0.25
CA ALA A 161 9.40 2.32 -1.54
C ALA A 161 10.53 3.33 -1.35
N PRO A 162 11.62 3.26 -2.10
CA PRO A 162 12.63 4.31 -2.06
C PRO A 162 12.04 5.63 -2.54
N GLU A 163 12.47 6.74 -1.94
CA GLU A 163 12.03 8.09 -2.34
C GLU A 163 12.51 8.45 -3.75
N GLU A 164 13.72 8.02 -4.11
CA GLU A 164 14.32 8.26 -5.42
C GLU A 164 14.84 6.97 -6.06
N GLY A 165 14.78 6.93 -7.40
CA GLY A 165 15.35 5.88 -8.23
C GLY A 165 15.97 6.45 -9.50
N LEU A 166 16.72 5.63 -10.23
CA LEU A 166 17.32 6.01 -11.51
C LEU A 166 16.76 5.18 -12.65
N VAL A 167 16.62 5.78 -13.83
CA VAL A 167 16.27 5.04 -15.05
C VAL A 167 17.20 3.84 -15.23
N ALA A 168 16.61 2.70 -15.60
CA ALA A 168 17.24 1.39 -15.76
C ALA A 168 17.83 0.75 -14.49
N ARG A 169 17.79 1.41 -13.33
CA ARG A 169 18.20 0.81 -12.04
C ARG A 169 16.96 0.24 -11.33
N PRO A 170 16.98 -1.05 -10.94
CA PRO A 170 15.85 -1.65 -10.26
C PRO A 170 15.45 -0.90 -8.97
N VAL A 171 14.15 -0.81 -8.74
CA VAL A 171 13.51 -0.24 -7.55
C VAL A 171 12.64 -1.33 -6.93
N THR A 172 12.88 -1.66 -5.67
CA THR A 172 12.07 -2.64 -4.94
C THR A 172 11.00 -1.92 -4.11
N LEU A 173 9.78 -2.44 -4.22
CA LEU A 173 8.60 -2.03 -3.48
C LEU A 173 8.22 -3.17 -2.55
N CYS A 174 7.97 -2.87 -1.27
CA CYS A 174 7.48 -3.85 -0.30
C CYS A 174 6.21 -3.34 0.37
N HIS A 175 5.19 -4.18 0.41
CA HIS A 175 3.98 -3.93 1.16
C HIS A 175 4.03 -4.70 2.47
N ARG A 176 3.72 -4.03 3.58
CA ARG A 176 3.44 -4.69 4.84
C ARG A 176 1.93 -4.75 5.03
N ILE A 177 1.44 -5.96 5.28
CA ILE A 177 0.03 -6.30 5.44
C ILE A 177 -0.17 -6.75 6.87
N ALA A 178 -0.95 -6.01 7.66
CA ALA A 178 -1.20 -6.34 9.05
C ALA A 178 -2.69 -6.60 9.29
N ASN A 179 -3.02 -7.69 9.99
CA ASN A 179 -4.38 -7.94 10.45
C ASN A 179 -4.60 -7.25 11.80
N THR A 180 -5.31 -6.13 11.76
CA THR A 180 -5.71 -5.32 12.91
C THR A 180 -7.06 -5.74 13.49
N GLY A 181 -7.71 -6.75 12.90
CA GLY A 181 -8.95 -7.32 13.39
C GLY A 181 -8.73 -8.40 14.45
N ASN A 182 -9.83 -8.92 14.97
CA ASN A 182 -9.84 -9.97 16.01
C ASN A 182 -10.06 -11.38 15.44
N ALA A 183 -10.26 -11.52 14.12
CA ALA A 183 -10.44 -12.81 13.44
C ALA A 183 -9.42 -13.02 12.32
N PRO A 184 -9.08 -14.27 11.95
CA PRO A 184 -8.17 -14.56 10.84
C PRO A 184 -8.67 -13.96 9.52
N ALA A 185 -7.78 -13.24 8.81
CA ALA A 185 -8.05 -12.69 7.49
C ALA A 185 -7.67 -13.71 6.41
N ALA A 186 -8.65 -14.44 5.88
CA ALA A 186 -8.46 -15.45 4.84
C ALA A 186 -9.03 -15.01 3.49
N GLY A 187 -8.49 -15.56 2.40
CA GLY A 187 -9.02 -15.33 1.04
C GLY A 187 -8.73 -13.95 0.45
N ALA A 188 -7.87 -13.15 1.09
CA ALA A 188 -7.44 -11.87 0.56
C ALA A 188 -6.34 -12.06 -0.51
N ALA A 189 -6.40 -11.23 -1.54
CA ALA A 189 -5.30 -11.05 -2.48
C ALA A 189 -4.89 -9.58 -2.51
N LEU A 190 -3.61 -9.32 -2.66
CA LEU A 190 -3.03 -7.99 -2.79
C LEU A 190 -2.75 -7.72 -4.27
N THR A 191 -3.14 -6.56 -4.78
CA THR A 191 -2.86 -6.16 -6.16
C THR A 191 -2.24 -4.78 -6.20
N THR A 192 -1.09 -4.66 -6.87
CA THR A 192 -0.39 -3.39 -7.13
C THR A 192 -0.37 -3.12 -8.62
N LEU A 193 -0.80 -1.94 -9.05
CA LEU A 193 -0.69 -1.52 -10.45
C LEU A 193 0.76 -1.14 -10.79
N VAL A 194 1.22 -1.55 -11.98
CA VAL A 194 2.51 -1.13 -12.54
C VAL A 194 2.36 0.30 -13.08
N PRO A 195 3.06 1.31 -12.53
CA PRO A 195 2.92 2.69 -12.98
C PRO A 195 3.48 2.88 -14.40
N ALA A 196 2.92 3.83 -15.15
CA ALA A 196 3.42 4.15 -16.48
C ALA A 196 4.87 4.67 -16.44
N GLY A 197 5.78 4.02 -17.17
CA GLY A 197 7.22 4.32 -17.11
C GLY A 197 8.01 3.40 -16.20
N MET A 198 7.36 2.39 -15.63
CA MET A 198 7.96 1.28 -14.91
C MET A 198 7.65 -0.02 -15.65
N GLU A 199 8.56 -0.98 -15.55
CA GLU A 199 8.32 -2.36 -15.95
C GLU A 199 8.50 -3.25 -14.73
N LEU A 200 7.68 -4.29 -14.59
CA LEU A 200 7.89 -5.30 -13.57
C LEU A 200 9.13 -6.13 -13.92
N VAL A 201 10.03 -6.30 -12.95
CA VAL A 201 11.14 -7.24 -13.03
C VAL A 201 10.70 -8.50 -12.31
N ASP A 202 10.10 -9.42 -13.06
CA ASP A 202 9.69 -10.72 -12.56
C ASP A 202 10.45 -11.83 -13.28
N PRO A 203 11.28 -12.63 -12.58
CA PRO A 203 11.93 -13.79 -13.18
C PRO A 203 10.96 -14.91 -13.58
N ALA A 204 9.71 -14.92 -13.07
CA ALA A 204 8.73 -15.98 -13.27
C ALA A 204 7.62 -15.63 -14.29
N THR A 205 7.50 -14.36 -14.72
CA THR A 205 6.43 -13.93 -15.62
C THR A 205 7.01 -13.54 -16.99
N PRO A 206 6.78 -14.35 -18.06
CA PRO A 206 7.39 -14.13 -19.36
C PRO A 206 6.76 -13.00 -20.20
N ALA A 207 5.68 -12.36 -19.73
CA ALA A 207 4.96 -11.31 -20.44
C ALA A 207 4.84 -10.01 -19.61
N PRO A 208 4.92 -8.83 -20.24
CA PRO A 208 4.59 -7.57 -19.60
C PRO A 208 3.18 -7.61 -19.00
N THR A 209 3.05 -7.21 -17.74
CA THR A 209 1.78 -7.10 -17.01
C THR A 209 1.56 -5.67 -16.55
N ASP A 210 0.30 -5.24 -16.45
CA ASP A 210 -0.08 -3.93 -15.91
C ASP A 210 -0.23 -3.95 -14.37
N ARG A 211 -0.08 -5.13 -13.75
CA ARG A 211 -0.24 -5.32 -12.30
C ARG A 211 0.53 -6.52 -11.77
N VAL A 212 0.81 -6.49 -10.48
CA VAL A 212 1.29 -7.62 -9.68
C VAL A 212 0.19 -8.05 -8.73
N THR A 213 -0.06 -9.35 -8.63
CA THR A 213 -1.04 -9.90 -7.67
C THR A 213 -0.38 -10.96 -6.81
N TRP A 214 -0.55 -10.83 -5.49
CA TRP A 214 -0.13 -11.84 -4.51
C TRP A 214 -1.36 -12.44 -3.83
N THR A 215 -1.47 -13.76 -3.83
CA THR A 215 -2.42 -14.46 -2.97
C THR A 215 -1.87 -14.49 -1.55
N LEU A 216 -2.64 -14.01 -0.58
CA LEU A 216 -2.19 -13.98 0.82
C LEU A 216 -2.62 -15.26 1.54
N PRO A 217 -1.70 -15.98 2.20
CA PRO A 217 -2.06 -16.95 3.22
C PRO A 217 -2.92 -16.28 4.32
N PRO A 218 -3.77 -17.04 5.03
CA PRO A 218 -4.54 -16.49 6.15
C PRO A 218 -3.66 -15.72 7.15
N VAL A 219 -4.01 -14.45 7.41
CA VAL A 219 -3.28 -13.60 8.37
C VAL A 219 -3.98 -13.70 9.72
N ALA A 220 -3.32 -14.28 10.72
CA ALA A 220 -3.87 -14.36 12.08
C ALA A 220 -4.06 -12.96 12.71
N PRO A 221 -4.96 -12.79 13.70
CA PRO A 221 -5.12 -11.53 14.43
C PRO A 221 -3.79 -11.03 15.00
N GLY A 222 -3.48 -9.74 14.79
CA GLY A 222 -2.24 -9.11 15.23
C GLY A 222 -0.99 -9.53 14.46
N ALA A 223 -1.09 -10.44 13.48
CA ALA A 223 0.05 -10.86 12.66
C ALA A 223 0.27 -9.92 11.47
N GLU A 224 1.52 -9.90 10.99
CA GLU A 224 1.94 -9.17 9.80
C GLU A 224 2.53 -10.10 8.75
N GLN A 225 2.39 -9.72 7.48
CA GLN A 225 3.03 -10.35 6.33
C GLN A 225 3.63 -9.28 5.43
N SER A 226 4.54 -9.68 4.54
CA SER A 226 5.15 -8.79 3.55
C SER A 226 5.05 -9.36 2.15
N ALA A 227 4.84 -8.49 1.17
CA ALA A 227 4.81 -8.83 -0.25
C ALA A 227 5.62 -7.78 -1.03
N CYS A 228 6.65 -8.22 -1.76
CA CYS A 228 7.53 -7.31 -2.48
C CYS A 228 7.54 -7.60 -3.99
N ALA A 229 7.73 -6.55 -4.79
CA ALA A 229 8.01 -6.62 -6.22
C ALA A 229 9.15 -5.67 -6.57
N THR A 230 9.93 -6.04 -7.58
CA THR A 230 10.99 -5.19 -8.12
C THR A 230 10.56 -4.68 -9.48
N PHE A 231 10.83 -3.40 -9.74
CA PHE A 231 10.45 -2.71 -10.96
C PHE A 231 11.69 -2.07 -11.59
N ARG A 232 11.73 -2.01 -12.92
CA ARG A 232 12.76 -1.31 -13.68
C ARG A 232 12.15 -0.06 -14.29
N PRO A 233 12.59 1.15 -13.89
CA PRO A 233 12.14 2.37 -14.52
C PRO A 233 12.69 2.49 -15.95
N ILE A 234 11.84 2.86 -16.91
CA ILE A 234 12.22 3.03 -18.32
C ILE A 234 12.23 4.50 -18.77
N ARG A 235 11.69 5.41 -17.96
CA ARG A 235 11.75 6.86 -18.18
C ARG A 235 11.80 7.60 -16.85
N ALA A 236 12.35 8.81 -16.86
CA ALA A 236 12.31 9.71 -15.71
C ALA A 236 10.86 10.19 -15.43
N GLY A 237 10.57 10.55 -14.19
CA GLY A 237 9.25 11.02 -13.78
C GLY A 237 8.86 10.56 -12.38
N LEU A 238 7.60 10.77 -12.00
CA LEU A 238 7.05 10.29 -10.74
C LEU A 238 6.35 8.93 -10.96
N ALA A 239 6.87 7.87 -10.36
CA ALA A 239 6.20 6.57 -10.33
C ALA A 239 5.22 6.55 -9.14
N SER A 240 3.93 6.42 -9.41
CA SER A 240 2.88 6.38 -8.38
C SER A 240 2.28 4.99 -8.32
N PHE A 241 2.54 4.28 -7.22
CA PHE A 241 2.01 2.95 -6.97
C PHE A 241 0.71 3.04 -6.20
N THR A 242 -0.30 2.29 -6.65
CA THR A 242 -1.55 2.11 -5.94
C THR A 242 -1.74 0.62 -5.68
N THR A 243 -1.88 0.28 -4.41
CA THR A 243 -2.03 -1.09 -3.95
C THR A 243 -3.32 -1.23 -3.17
N GLN A 244 -4.06 -2.31 -3.44
CA GLN A 244 -5.32 -2.60 -2.78
C GLN A 244 -5.49 -4.10 -2.53
N THR A 245 -6.24 -4.45 -1.50
CA THR A 245 -6.70 -5.82 -1.27
C THR A 245 -8.03 -6.09 -1.99
N SER A 246 -8.25 -7.35 -2.37
CA SER A 246 -9.54 -7.89 -2.81
C SER A 246 -10.00 -9.02 -1.87
N GLY A 247 -11.22 -9.55 -2.06
CA GLY A 247 -11.77 -10.63 -1.22
C GLY A 247 -12.60 -10.17 -0.01
N GLY A 248 -13.24 -9.00 -0.08
CA GLY A 248 -14.15 -8.51 0.96
C GLY A 248 -13.49 -7.88 2.18
N LEU A 249 -12.16 -7.75 2.19
CA LEU A 249 -11.38 -7.07 3.22
C LEU A 249 -10.67 -5.84 2.63
N PRO A 250 -11.39 -4.74 2.35
CA PRO A 250 -10.84 -3.59 1.63
C PRO A 250 -9.79 -2.86 2.48
N ALA A 251 -8.61 -2.69 1.89
CA ALA A 251 -7.51 -1.88 2.38
C ALA A 251 -6.72 -1.39 1.17
N ALA A 252 -6.21 -0.15 1.22
CA ALA A 252 -5.42 0.42 0.14
C ALA A 252 -4.31 1.31 0.69
N THR A 253 -3.21 1.41 -0.04
CA THR A 253 -2.11 2.33 0.26
C THR A 253 -1.51 2.87 -1.04
N PRO A 254 -1.28 4.19 -1.15
CA PRO A 254 -0.44 4.76 -2.18
C PRO A 254 1.02 4.84 -1.72
N CYS A 255 1.94 4.93 -2.68
CA CYS A 255 3.33 5.35 -2.44
C CYS A 255 3.94 5.84 -3.76
N THR A 256 4.99 6.66 -3.65
CA THR A 256 5.62 7.28 -4.82
C THR A 256 7.13 7.18 -4.77
N THR A 257 7.74 6.97 -5.94
CA THR A 257 9.19 7.06 -6.13
C THR A 257 9.49 8.05 -7.24
N ARG A 258 10.39 9.00 -7.00
CA ARG A 258 10.87 9.94 -8.02
C ARG A 258 11.99 9.30 -8.82
N ILE A 259 11.74 9.02 -10.09
CA ILE A 259 12.72 8.48 -11.02
C ILE A 259 13.47 9.61 -11.70
N ARG A 260 14.79 9.68 -11.47
CA ARG A 260 15.71 10.59 -12.15
C ARG A 260 16.29 9.93 -13.39
N GLY A 261 16.50 10.74 -14.43
CA GLY A 261 17.29 10.34 -15.58
C GLY A 261 18.78 10.33 -15.24
N ILE A 262 19.58 9.78 -16.15
CA ILE A 262 21.04 9.83 -16.07
C ILE A 262 21.50 10.80 -17.18
N PRO A 263 22.15 11.93 -16.85
CA PRO A 263 22.67 12.84 -17.85
C PRO A 263 23.89 12.20 -18.54
N ALA A 264 23.85 12.14 -19.86
CA ALA A 264 24.99 11.72 -20.66
C ALA A 264 24.91 12.37 -22.03
N VAL A 265 26.03 12.90 -22.50
CA VAL A 265 26.13 13.56 -23.81
C VAL A 265 27.28 12.93 -24.59
N LEU A 266 27.11 12.83 -25.90
CA LEU A 266 28.17 12.55 -26.84
C LEU A 266 28.34 13.83 -27.66
N LEU A 267 29.51 14.44 -27.55
CA LEU A 267 29.96 15.50 -28.44
C LEU A 267 30.85 14.80 -29.48
N GLU A 268 30.60 15.11 -30.75
CA GLU A 268 31.43 14.71 -31.88
C GLU A 268 31.74 15.97 -32.70
N VAL A 269 33.00 16.16 -33.04
CA VAL A 269 33.47 17.27 -33.89
C VAL A 269 34.30 16.68 -35.01
N ILE A 270 33.86 16.90 -36.24
CA ILE A 270 34.56 16.44 -37.43
C ILE A 270 34.75 17.59 -38.41
N ASP A 271 35.78 17.52 -39.24
CA ASP A 271 35.76 18.24 -40.50
C ASP A 271 35.15 17.38 -41.62
N LEU A 272 34.54 18.05 -42.59
CA LEU A 272 33.98 17.37 -43.76
C LEU A 272 35.02 17.19 -44.88
N ARG A 273 36.24 17.68 -44.67
CA ARG A 273 37.34 17.65 -45.62
C ARG A 273 38.66 17.89 -44.90
N ASP A 274 39.55 16.90 -44.99
CA ASP A 274 40.94 16.96 -44.56
C ASP A 274 41.81 16.14 -45.54
N PRO A 275 42.92 16.66 -46.09
CA PRO A 275 43.47 18.00 -45.89
C PRO A 275 42.81 19.12 -46.72
N VAL A 276 43.01 20.37 -46.29
CA VAL A 276 42.39 21.58 -46.85
C VAL A 276 43.43 22.51 -47.47
N PRO A 277 43.38 22.80 -48.77
CA PRO A 277 44.31 23.77 -49.38
C PRO A 277 44.06 25.20 -48.87
N VAL A 278 45.13 25.99 -48.73
CA VAL A 278 45.02 27.43 -48.46
C VAL A 278 44.14 28.12 -49.53
N GLY A 279 43.25 28.99 -49.08
CA GLY A 279 42.25 29.69 -49.86
C GLY A 279 40.93 28.93 -50.04
N GLN A 280 40.86 27.66 -49.62
CA GLN A 280 39.64 26.85 -49.67
C GLN A 280 38.87 26.89 -48.35
N ASP A 281 37.59 26.56 -48.44
CA ASP A 281 36.70 26.50 -47.29
C ASP A 281 36.70 25.08 -46.69
N VAL A 282 36.65 25.00 -45.36
CA VAL A 282 36.42 23.78 -44.58
C VAL A 282 35.16 23.96 -43.74
N VAL A 283 34.39 22.89 -43.62
CA VAL A 283 33.19 22.84 -42.79
C VAL A 283 33.47 21.92 -41.61
N TYR A 284 33.40 22.48 -40.42
CA TYR A 284 33.36 21.73 -39.18
C TYR A 284 31.91 21.39 -38.84
N GLU A 285 31.60 20.11 -38.65
CA GLU A 285 30.32 19.61 -38.14
C GLU A 285 30.46 19.29 -36.66
N ILE A 286 29.61 19.91 -35.84
CA ILE A 286 29.54 19.72 -34.39
C ILE A 286 28.22 19.02 -34.09
N ARG A 287 28.30 17.75 -33.70
CA ARG A 287 27.15 16.92 -33.37
C ARG A 287 27.07 16.73 -31.87
N VAL A 288 25.90 17.03 -31.31
CA VAL A 288 25.61 16.87 -29.88
C VAL A 288 24.44 15.90 -29.74
N LEU A 289 24.72 14.70 -29.22
CA LEU A 289 23.73 13.68 -28.94
C LEU A 289 23.49 13.57 -27.43
N ASN A 290 22.25 13.73 -26.98
CA ASN A 290 21.87 13.35 -25.62
C ASN A 290 21.75 11.82 -25.53
N GLN A 291 22.86 11.14 -25.27
CA GLN A 291 22.87 9.69 -25.09
C GLN A 291 22.31 9.23 -23.73
N GLY A 292 21.98 10.16 -22.83
CA GLY A 292 21.43 9.90 -21.51
C GLY A 292 19.93 9.55 -21.51
N SER A 293 19.36 9.58 -20.31
CA SER A 293 17.92 9.44 -20.04
C SER A 293 17.34 10.64 -19.29
N GLU A 294 18.14 11.69 -19.08
CA GLU A 294 17.71 12.99 -18.59
C GLU A 294 17.72 14.02 -19.72
N THR A 295 16.72 14.91 -19.75
CA THR A 295 16.69 16.06 -20.66
C THR A 295 17.86 16.99 -20.34
N LEU A 296 18.73 17.24 -21.31
CA LEU A 296 19.76 18.27 -21.19
C LEU A 296 19.14 19.64 -21.41
N ARG A 297 19.57 20.66 -20.67
CA ARG A 297 18.97 22.01 -20.73
C ARG A 297 20.01 23.08 -20.94
N THR A 298 19.59 24.17 -21.56
CA THR A 298 20.40 25.38 -21.74
C THR A 298 21.76 25.08 -22.39
N LEU A 299 21.75 24.32 -23.49
CA LEU A 299 22.97 23.92 -24.17
C LEU A 299 23.59 25.11 -24.90
N ARG A 300 24.90 25.30 -24.81
CA ARG A 300 25.66 26.31 -25.56
C ARG A 300 26.94 25.67 -26.13
N VAL A 301 27.15 25.86 -27.42
CA VAL A 301 28.35 25.43 -28.13
C VAL A 301 29.29 26.63 -28.26
N HIS A 302 30.51 26.49 -27.77
CA HIS A 302 31.60 27.45 -27.99
C HIS A 302 32.67 26.79 -28.87
N ALA A 303 32.84 27.27 -30.09
CA ALA A 303 33.89 26.83 -31.00
C ALA A 303 35.00 27.89 -31.05
N THR A 304 36.26 27.47 -30.98
CA THR A 304 37.42 28.36 -31.02
C THR A 304 38.14 28.18 -32.34
N LEU A 305 38.21 29.26 -33.13
CA LEU A 305 39.01 29.32 -34.35
C LEU A 305 40.47 29.58 -33.97
N GLU A 306 41.39 28.82 -34.54
CA GLU A 306 42.82 29.12 -34.42
C GLU A 306 43.26 30.13 -35.48
N ASP A 307 44.49 30.62 -35.34
CA ASP A 307 45.09 31.53 -36.31
C ASP A 307 45.16 30.87 -37.70
N GLY A 308 44.98 31.68 -38.74
CA GLY A 308 44.95 31.18 -40.12
C GLY A 308 43.58 30.69 -40.58
N GLN A 309 42.52 30.93 -39.81
CA GLN A 309 41.14 30.67 -40.25
C GLN A 309 40.28 31.94 -40.28
N THR A 310 39.57 32.16 -41.39
CA THR A 310 38.54 33.21 -41.49
C THR A 310 37.15 32.60 -41.41
N PHE A 311 36.37 33.00 -40.41
CA PHE A 311 34.95 32.64 -40.31
C PHE A 311 34.14 33.16 -41.52
N LEU A 312 33.34 32.28 -42.13
CA LEU A 312 32.45 32.62 -43.22
C LEU A 312 30.98 32.55 -42.81
N ALA A 313 30.55 31.41 -42.28
CA ALA A 313 29.16 31.17 -41.94
C ALA A 313 29.01 30.12 -40.82
N ALA A 314 27.87 30.17 -40.13
CA ALA A 314 27.45 29.13 -39.21
C ALA A 314 25.97 28.81 -39.42
N THR A 315 25.62 27.53 -39.34
CA THR A 315 24.24 27.03 -39.36
C THR A 315 24.02 26.06 -38.19
N GLY A 316 22.76 25.85 -37.80
CA GLY A 316 22.39 24.91 -36.76
C GLY A 316 21.09 25.28 -36.05
N PRO A 317 20.74 24.54 -34.98
CA PRO A 317 19.51 24.75 -34.21
C PRO A 317 19.37 26.14 -33.62
N THR A 318 20.49 26.80 -33.33
CA THR A 318 20.53 28.16 -32.78
C THR A 318 21.59 29.00 -33.48
N PRO A 319 21.34 30.31 -33.70
CA PRO A 319 22.35 31.19 -34.30
C PRO A 319 23.62 31.26 -33.45
N MET A 320 24.77 31.43 -34.12
CA MET A 320 26.07 31.65 -33.46
C MET A 320 26.52 33.09 -33.63
N GLN A 321 27.20 33.61 -32.61
CA GLN A 321 27.79 34.95 -32.58
C GLN A 321 29.30 34.84 -32.40
N ARG A 322 30.05 35.63 -33.16
CA ARG A 322 31.51 35.70 -33.08
C ARG A 322 31.95 36.78 -32.09
N ASN A 323 32.86 36.43 -31.19
CA ASN A 323 33.57 37.35 -30.32
C ASN A 323 35.07 37.02 -30.38
N GLY A 324 35.83 37.78 -31.18
CA GLY A 324 37.23 37.47 -31.48
C GLY A 324 37.37 36.11 -32.17
N ALA A 325 38.16 35.22 -31.57
CA ALA A 325 38.39 33.86 -32.06
C ALA A 325 37.26 32.88 -31.72
N VAL A 326 36.35 33.23 -30.80
CA VAL A 326 35.32 32.32 -30.30
C VAL A 326 33.98 32.56 -31.00
N LEU A 327 33.35 31.49 -31.48
CA LEU A 327 31.98 31.44 -31.94
C LEU A 327 31.11 30.80 -30.85
N ALA A 328 30.15 31.53 -30.33
CA ALA A 328 29.24 31.04 -29.28
C ALA A 328 27.80 30.94 -29.82
N SER A 329 27.15 29.80 -29.62
CA SER A 329 25.74 29.64 -29.95
C SER A 329 24.84 30.40 -28.95
N LYS A 330 23.67 30.84 -29.41
CA LYS A 330 22.56 31.10 -28.49
C LYS A 330 22.15 29.80 -27.77
N PRO A 331 21.56 29.88 -26.56
CA PRO A 331 21.12 28.69 -25.84
C PRO A 331 20.12 27.86 -26.65
N LEU A 332 20.40 26.57 -26.80
CA LEU A 332 19.38 25.59 -27.14
C LEU A 332 18.68 25.18 -25.83
N ALA A 333 17.39 25.47 -25.73
CA ALA A 333 16.65 25.37 -24.47
C ALA A 333 16.66 23.96 -23.86
N SER A 334 16.50 22.94 -24.70
CA SER A 334 16.50 21.54 -24.30
C SER A 334 16.95 20.62 -25.41
N LEU A 335 17.48 19.46 -25.03
CA LEU A 335 17.73 18.32 -25.89
C LEU A 335 17.22 17.07 -25.18
N GLU A 336 16.11 16.49 -25.66
CA GLU A 336 15.49 15.32 -25.02
C GLU A 336 16.37 14.07 -25.15
N PRO A 337 16.18 13.05 -24.28
CA PRO A 337 16.90 11.79 -24.41
C PRO A 337 16.88 11.24 -25.84
N LYS A 338 18.05 10.84 -26.33
CA LYS A 338 18.31 10.31 -27.67
C LYS A 338 18.13 11.29 -28.83
N GLN A 339 17.83 12.56 -28.56
CA GLN A 339 17.84 13.59 -29.59
C GLN A 339 19.24 14.09 -29.89
N GLU A 340 19.40 14.56 -31.12
CA GLU A 340 20.63 15.12 -31.66
C GLU A 340 20.43 16.55 -32.13
N ALA A 341 21.46 17.37 -31.95
CA ALA A 341 21.57 18.73 -32.46
C ALA A 341 22.89 18.88 -33.23
N VAL A 342 22.84 19.45 -34.45
CA VAL A 342 24.01 19.58 -35.32
C VAL A 342 24.23 21.04 -35.71
N TRP A 343 25.40 21.58 -35.38
CA TRP A 343 25.87 22.86 -35.90
C TRP A 343 26.92 22.63 -36.97
N ARG A 344 26.99 23.53 -37.95
CA ARG A 344 28.07 23.55 -38.95
C ARG A 344 28.69 24.92 -39.00
N ILE A 345 30.01 24.97 -38.95
CA ILE A 345 30.81 26.20 -39.05
C ILE A 345 31.67 26.10 -40.29
N THR A 346 31.52 27.06 -41.20
CA THR A 346 32.33 27.18 -42.40
C THR A 346 33.39 28.24 -42.18
N VAL A 347 34.65 27.88 -42.40
CA VAL A 347 35.79 28.79 -42.36
C VAL A 347 36.63 28.64 -43.63
N ARG A 348 37.36 29.69 -43.99
CA ARG A 348 38.41 29.63 -45.02
C ARG A 348 39.77 29.38 -44.37
N ALA A 349 40.55 28.47 -44.92
CA ALA A 349 41.96 28.30 -44.56
C ALA A 349 42.78 29.42 -45.21
N ASP A 350 43.38 30.30 -44.40
CA ASP A 350 44.17 31.45 -44.87
C ASP A 350 45.68 31.18 -44.88
N LYS A 351 46.14 30.16 -44.14
CA LYS A 351 47.56 29.80 -44.00
C LYS A 351 47.71 28.29 -43.78
N ALA A 352 48.85 27.73 -44.20
CA ALA A 352 49.18 26.34 -43.89
C ALA A 352 49.41 26.18 -42.37
N ALA A 353 48.77 25.17 -41.76
CA ALA A 353 48.78 24.93 -40.32
C ALA A 353 48.24 23.53 -39.98
N ASP A 354 48.69 22.96 -38.85
CA ASP A 354 48.01 21.85 -38.17
C ASP A 354 47.07 22.48 -37.13
N VAL A 355 45.79 22.61 -37.50
CA VAL A 355 44.79 23.30 -36.67
C VAL A 355 44.11 22.32 -35.71
N ARG A 356 43.92 22.76 -34.47
CA ARG A 356 43.15 22.08 -33.43
C ARG A 356 41.85 22.84 -33.17
N PHE A 357 40.85 22.57 -34.00
CA PHE A 357 39.54 23.19 -33.88
C PHE A 357 38.84 22.71 -32.61
N LYS A 358 38.85 23.55 -31.57
CA LYS A 358 38.33 23.20 -30.25
C LYS A 358 36.86 23.58 -30.09
N VAL A 359 36.07 22.66 -29.56
CA VAL A 359 34.69 22.90 -29.15
C VAL A 359 34.51 22.60 -27.66
N ASP A 360 33.88 23.53 -26.95
CA ASP A 360 33.41 23.37 -25.57
C ASP A 360 31.87 23.40 -25.56
N LEU A 361 31.24 22.32 -25.10
CA LEU A 361 29.80 22.23 -24.86
C LEU A 361 29.48 22.49 -23.39
N LEU A 362 28.70 23.53 -23.13
CA LEU A 362 28.09 23.82 -21.83
C LEU A 362 26.65 23.33 -21.84
N ALA A 363 26.23 22.54 -20.85
CA ALA A 363 24.85 22.08 -20.72
C ALA A 363 24.53 21.70 -19.27
N GLU A 364 23.30 21.95 -18.82
CA GLU A 364 22.82 21.41 -17.55
C GLU A 364 22.45 19.93 -17.72
N PRO A 365 22.74 19.06 -16.73
CA PRO A 365 23.26 19.36 -15.39
C PRO A 365 24.80 19.31 -15.25
N PHE A 366 25.57 19.20 -16.34
CA PHE A 366 27.03 19.09 -16.27
C PHE A 366 27.68 20.34 -15.63
N LYS A 367 28.60 20.13 -14.69
CA LYS A 367 29.27 21.22 -13.95
C LYS A 367 30.52 21.75 -14.64
N ARG A 368 31.02 21.03 -15.63
CA ARG A 368 32.17 21.41 -16.46
C ARG A 368 31.79 21.24 -17.93
N PRO A 369 32.41 22.00 -18.84
CA PRO A 369 32.22 21.78 -20.26
C PRO A 369 32.62 20.35 -20.65
N VAL A 370 31.92 19.82 -21.64
CA VAL A 370 32.37 18.66 -22.41
C VAL A 370 33.12 19.20 -23.61
N SER A 371 34.38 18.82 -23.74
CA SER A 371 35.27 19.41 -24.74
C SER A 371 35.76 18.36 -25.73
N GLU A 372 35.90 18.76 -26.97
CA GLU A 372 36.48 17.95 -28.04
C GLU A 372 37.30 18.84 -28.98
N THR A 373 38.24 18.26 -29.70
CA THR A 373 39.07 18.94 -30.68
C THR A 373 39.11 18.13 -31.95
N GLU A 374 38.91 18.79 -33.08
CA GLU A 374 39.17 18.20 -34.39
C GLU A 374 40.53 18.66 -34.92
N ALA A 375 41.28 17.74 -35.51
CA ALA A 375 42.56 18.03 -36.16
C ALA A 375 42.34 18.22 -37.66
N THR A 376 42.76 19.35 -38.22
CA THR A 376 42.67 19.61 -39.67
C THR A 376 43.99 20.11 -40.19
N LEU A 377 44.51 19.47 -41.23
CA LEU A 377 45.71 19.89 -41.94
C LEU A 377 45.35 20.90 -43.04
N GLN A 378 45.85 22.12 -42.88
CA GLN A 378 45.81 23.17 -43.91
C GLN A 378 47.16 23.24 -44.64
N TYR A 379 47.16 23.23 -45.98
CA TYR A 379 48.39 23.10 -46.78
C TYR A 379 48.49 24.02 -48.00
#